data_AF-A0A4Q3CZG6-F1
#
_entry.id   AF-A0A4Q3CZG6-F1
#
_cell.length_a   1.000
_cell.length_b   1.000
_cell.length_c   1.000
_cell.angle_alpha   90.00
_cell.angle_beta   90.00
_cell.angle_gamma   90.00
#
_symmetry.space_group_name_H-M   'P 1'
#
loop_
_entity.id
_entity.type
_entity.pdbx_description
1 polymer ?
#
loop_
_entity_poly.entity_id
_entity_poly.type
_entity_poly.pdbx_seq_one_letter_code
_entity_poly.pdbx_strand_id
1 'polypeptide(L)'
;VQGGEGGGHTGSVPTTVLLPQVLDAVQVPVIAAGGFSDGRGLAAALAYGAVGIAMGTRFLLTRESPVPDATKAAYLRAGTDDILVTTRLDGIPQRMVRTPLMDRIERSGPVSMWLRALEAGLAMKRQTGASWGDLLRSARGMTAHGSMPLKQAIMAATMPVLIRKAVVDGDVDHGVMATGVVGGRIDEIPSCQELVDRIVAEARERLTALSGTLAPATRAA
;
A
#
# COMPACT_ATOMS: atom_id res chain seq x y z
N VAL A 1 -3.61 -11.01 -7.03
CA VAL A 1 -2.68 -10.23 -7.88
C VAL A 1 -2.79 -8.76 -7.51
N GLN A 2 -1.67 -8.07 -7.32
CA GLN A 2 -1.65 -6.65 -6.98
C GLN A 2 -1.06 -5.84 -8.13
N GLY A 3 -1.83 -4.92 -8.71
CA GLY A 3 -1.32 -3.98 -9.69
C GLY A 3 -0.50 -2.86 -9.08
N GLY A 4 0.08 -2.08 -9.98
CA GLY A 4 0.99 -0.99 -9.68
C GLY A 4 0.36 0.15 -8.91
N GLU A 5 -0.95 0.17 -8.67
CA GLU A 5 -1.68 1.19 -7.90
C GLU A 5 -1.75 0.88 -6.40
N GLY A 6 -1.35 -0.33 -5.98
CA GLY A 6 -1.39 -0.78 -4.58
C GLY A 6 -0.46 0.00 -3.65
N GLY A 7 -0.71 -0.08 -2.34
CA GLY A 7 0.10 0.62 -1.33
C GLY A 7 1.31 -0.16 -0.86
N GLY A 8 2.29 0.55 -0.30
CA GLY A 8 3.56 -0.05 0.13
C GLY A 8 4.31 -0.60 -1.07
N HIS A 9 4.98 -1.75 -0.91
CA HIS A 9 5.70 -2.41 -1.98
C HIS A 9 4.83 -2.65 -3.22
N THR A 10 5.28 -2.17 -4.36
CA THR A 10 4.47 -2.11 -5.58
C THR A 10 5.30 -2.30 -6.84
N GLY A 11 4.72 -2.96 -7.84
CA GLY A 11 5.28 -3.01 -9.20
C GLY A 11 4.89 -1.79 -10.02
N SER A 12 5.30 -1.77 -11.30
CA SER A 12 4.97 -0.69 -12.24
C SER A 12 3.74 -0.99 -13.12
N VAL A 13 3.34 -2.26 -13.26
CA VAL A 13 2.28 -2.67 -14.19
C VAL A 13 0.90 -2.36 -13.59
N PRO A 14 0.06 -1.52 -14.22
CA PRO A 14 -1.28 -1.19 -13.73
C PRO A 14 -2.18 -2.42 -13.61
N THR A 15 -3.12 -2.42 -12.67
CA THR A 15 -4.08 -3.52 -12.46
C THR A 15 -4.83 -3.88 -13.73
N THR A 16 -5.24 -2.89 -14.54
CA THR A 16 -5.99 -3.10 -15.79
C THR A 16 -5.20 -3.86 -16.86
N VAL A 17 -3.87 -3.89 -16.75
CA VAL A 17 -2.97 -4.63 -17.65
C VAL A 17 -2.53 -5.95 -17.01
N LEU A 18 -2.18 -5.93 -15.72
CA LEU A 18 -1.64 -7.10 -15.02
C LEU A 18 -2.70 -8.16 -14.74
N LEU A 19 -3.91 -7.74 -14.35
CA LEU A 19 -4.99 -8.66 -13.97
C LEU A 19 -5.36 -9.66 -15.09
N PRO A 20 -5.67 -9.23 -16.33
CA PRO A 20 -6.01 -10.18 -17.40
C PRO A 20 -4.84 -11.12 -17.74
N GLN A 21 -3.60 -10.63 -17.75
CA GLN A 21 -2.43 -11.49 -18.00
C GLN A 21 -2.30 -12.63 -16.97
N VAL A 22 -2.57 -12.32 -15.70
CA VAL A 22 -2.54 -13.35 -14.64
C VAL A 22 -3.72 -14.31 -14.78
N LEU A 23 -4.91 -13.81 -15.08
CA LEU A 23 -6.10 -14.64 -15.30
C LEU A 23 -5.93 -15.62 -16.46
N ASP A 24 -5.30 -15.20 -17.55
CA ASP A 24 -5.00 -16.07 -18.70
C ASP A 24 -3.95 -17.15 -18.37
N ALA A 25 -3.05 -16.85 -17.42
CA ALA A 25 -1.92 -17.71 -17.09
C ALA A 25 -2.22 -18.76 -16.01
N VAL A 26 -3.29 -18.61 -15.21
CA VAL A 26 -3.56 -19.48 -14.07
C VAL A 26 -5.00 -19.95 -14.03
N GLN A 27 -5.21 -21.16 -13.49
CA GLN A 27 -6.55 -21.73 -13.29
C GLN A 27 -7.08 -21.58 -11.87
N VAL A 28 -6.23 -21.18 -10.92
CA VAL A 28 -6.64 -20.97 -9.53
C VAL A 28 -7.44 -19.66 -9.39
N PRO A 29 -8.37 -19.56 -8.42
CA PRO A 29 -9.12 -18.32 -8.20
C PRO A 29 -8.21 -17.12 -7.94
N VAL A 30 -8.44 -16.03 -8.67
CA VAL A 30 -7.65 -14.80 -8.56
C VAL A 30 -8.45 -13.71 -7.85
N ILE A 31 -7.87 -13.13 -6.80
CA ILE A 31 -8.36 -11.91 -6.15
C ILE A 31 -7.55 -10.72 -6.69
N ALA A 32 -8.23 -9.70 -7.18
CA ALA A 32 -7.60 -8.47 -7.70
C ALA A 32 -7.29 -7.50 -6.56
N ALA A 33 -6.13 -6.84 -6.59
CA ALA A 33 -5.70 -5.90 -5.57
C ALA A 33 -4.97 -4.71 -6.20
N GLY A 34 -4.97 -3.56 -5.50
CA GLY A 34 -4.40 -2.31 -5.99
C GLY A 34 -5.38 -1.55 -6.89
N GLY A 35 -5.76 -0.34 -6.47
CA GLY A 35 -6.71 0.50 -7.23
C GLY A 35 -8.19 0.35 -6.84
N PHE A 36 -8.54 -0.62 -6.00
CA PHE A 36 -9.94 -0.89 -5.61
C PHE A 36 -10.30 -0.26 -4.25
N SER A 37 -11.46 0.38 -4.17
CA SER A 37 -12.00 0.92 -2.91
C SER A 37 -13.53 1.05 -2.86
N ASP A 38 -14.26 0.58 -3.88
CA ASP A 38 -15.72 0.74 -4.01
C ASP A 38 -16.34 -0.40 -4.86
N GLY A 39 -17.66 -0.37 -5.05
CA GLY A 39 -18.40 -1.39 -5.80
C GLY A 39 -18.18 -1.34 -7.30
N ARG A 40 -17.89 -0.16 -7.87
CA ARG A 40 -17.42 -0.04 -9.27
C ARG A 40 -16.15 -0.85 -9.49
N GLY A 41 -15.19 -0.72 -8.56
CA GLY A 41 -13.97 -1.51 -8.58
C GLY A 41 -14.23 -3.02 -8.49
N LEU A 42 -15.12 -3.45 -7.59
CA LEU A 42 -15.51 -4.86 -7.49
C LEU A 42 -16.16 -5.37 -8.79
N ALA A 43 -17.12 -4.63 -9.34
CA ALA A 43 -17.78 -5.00 -10.60
C ALA A 43 -16.77 -5.12 -11.75
N ALA A 44 -15.82 -4.19 -11.87
CA ALA A 44 -14.77 -4.24 -12.88
C ALA A 44 -13.88 -5.48 -12.70
N ALA A 45 -13.44 -5.77 -11.47
CA ALA A 45 -12.62 -6.96 -11.19
C ALA A 45 -13.34 -8.27 -11.55
N LEU A 46 -14.63 -8.37 -11.20
CA LEU A 46 -15.47 -9.52 -11.56
C LEU A 46 -15.62 -9.63 -13.08
N ALA A 47 -15.80 -8.51 -13.79
CA ALA A 47 -15.89 -8.50 -15.25
C ALA A 47 -14.57 -8.92 -15.93
N TYR A 48 -13.41 -8.66 -15.32
CA TYR A 48 -12.14 -9.21 -15.80
C TYR A 48 -12.05 -10.73 -15.64
N GLY A 49 -12.79 -11.33 -14.70
CA GLY A 49 -12.73 -12.75 -14.37
C GLY A 49 -12.11 -13.05 -12.99
N ALA A 50 -11.79 -12.02 -12.20
CA ALA A 50 -11.40 -12.22 -10.80
C ALA A 50 -12.61 -12.70 -9.96
N VAL A 51 -12.36 -13.38 -8.85
CA VAL A 51 -13.42 -13.83 -7.91
C VAL A 51 -13.71 -12.83 -6.79
N GLY A 52 -12.97 -11.72 -6.75
CA GLY A 52 -13.14 -10.67 -5.74
C GLY A 52 -12.01 -9.66 -5.76
N ILE A 53 -12.05 -8.73 -4.80
CA ILE A 53 -11.04 -7.70 -4.60
C ILE A 53 -10.45 -7.74 -3.19
N ALA A 54 -9.18 -7.35 -3.06
CA ALA A 54 -8.52 -7.09 -1.78
C ALA A 54 -8.18 -5.60 -1.66
N MET A 55 -8.47 -5.02 -0.49
CA MET A 55 -8.31 -3.59 -0.23
C MET A 55 -7.52 -3.37 1.06
N GLY A 56 -6.42 -2.63 0.98
CA GLY A 56 -5.66 -2.20 2.17
C GLY A 56 -6.13 -0.84 2.64
N THR A 57 -5.79 0.20 1.87
CA THR A 57 -6.10 1.62 2.18
C THR A 57 -7.57 1.86 2.55
N ARG A 58 -8.52 1.22 1.86
CA ARG A 58 -9.96 1.42 2.13
C ARG A 58 -10.38 0.89 3.51
N PHE A 59 -9.85 -0.25 3.95
CA PHE A 59 -10.12 -0.82 5.27
C PHE A 59 -9.29 -0.16 6.38
N LEU A 60 -8.15 0.47 6.05
CA LEU A 60 -7.45 1.33 7.01
C LEU A 60 -8.34 2.49 7.47
N LEU A 61 -9.17 3.01 6.56
CA LEU A 61 -10.08 4.14 6.77
C LEU A 61 -11.49 3.67 7.11
N THR A 62 -11.61 2.83 8.15
CA THR A 62 -12.87 2.44 8.79
C THR A 62 -12.84 2.72 10.29
N ARG A 63 -14.02 2.69 10.93
CA ARG A 63 -14.17 2.95 12.38
C ARG A 63 -13.45 1.90 13.23
N GLU A 64 -13.46 0.65 12.80
CA GLU A 64 -12.87 -0.50 13.50
C GLU A 64 -11.35 -0.58 13.35
N SER A 65 -10.77 0.12 12.38
CA SER A 65 -9.33 0.19 12.20
C SER A 65 -8.66 0.80 13.44
N PRO A 66 -7.64 0.14 14.04
CA PRO A 66 -6.98 0.63 15.25
C PRO A 66 -6.02 1.81 14.99
N VAL A 67 -5.90 2.24 13.73
CA VAL A 67 -5.02 3.35 13.35
C VAL A 67 -5.50 4.65 14.00
N PRO A 68 -4.60 5.45 14.62
CA PRO A 68 -4.97 6.71 15.27
C PRO A 68 -5.69 7.69 14.33
N ASP A 69 -6.62 8.47 14.88
CA ASP A 69 -7.41 9.43 14.12
C ASP A 69 -6.56 10.51 13.46
N ALA A 70 -5.45 10.94 14.09
CA ALA A 70 -4.49 11.87 13.49
C ALA A 70 -3.92 11.32 12.16
N THR A 71 -3.65 10.02 12.12
CA THR A 71 -3.13 9.32 10.94
C THR A 71 -4.22 9.14 9.90
N LYS A 72 -5.43 8.73 10.30
CA LYS A 72 -6.59 8.66 9.38
C LYS A 72 -6.88 10.04 8.76
N ALA A 73 -6.85 11.11 9.54
CA ALA A 73 -7.03 12.47 9.05
C ALA A 73 -5.94 12.92 8.07
N ALA A 74 -4.69 12.44 8.23
CA ALA A 74 -3.65 12.67 7.24
C ALA A 74 -3.92 11.95 5.92
N TYR A 75 -4.45 10.72 5.94
CA TYR A 75 -4.89 10.04 4.71
C TYR A 75 -6.05 10.78 4.02
N LEU A 76 -7.07 11.23 4.77
CA LEU A 76 -8.23 11.93 4.20
C LEU A 76 -7.89 13.29 3.59
N ARG A 77 -6.82 13.94 4.07
CA ARG A 77 -6.33 15.22 3.51
C ARG A 77 -5.49 15.04 2.26
N ALA A 78 -4.88 13.88 2.05
CA ALA A 78 -3.99 13.64 0.93
C ALA A 78 -4.79 13.53 -0.37
N GLY A 79 -4.43 14.34 -1.37
CA GLY A 79 -4.93 14.16 -2.73
C GLY A 79 -4.20 13.04 -3.46
N THR A 80 -4.60 12.75 -4.70
CA THR A 80 -3.91 11.77 -5.53
C THR A 80 -2.46 12.18 -5.84
N ASP A 81 -2.21 13.48 -6.00
CA ASP A 81 -0.86 14.04 -6.26
C ASP A 81 0.07 13.99 -5.04
N ASP A 82 -0.50 13.79 -3.85
CA ASP A 82 0.24 13.58 -2.61
C ASP A 82 0.64 12.13 -2.41
N ILE A 83 0.34 11.24 -3.36
CA ILE A 83 0.69 9.82 -3.29
C ILE A 83 1.83 9.52 -4.25
N LEU A 84 2.99 9.22 -3.69
CA LEU A 84 4.23 9.06 -4.45
C LEU A 84 4.80 7.65 -4.35
N VAL A 85 5.54 7.25 -5.39
CA VAL A 85 6.35 6.03 -5.39
C VAL A 85 7.80 6.41 -5.16
N THR A 86 8.46 5.72 -4.25
CA THR A 86 9.87 5.94 -3.93
C THR A 86 10.63 4.63 -3.79
N THR A 87 11.93 4.65 -4.12
CA THR A 87 12.89 3.59 -3.79
C THR A 87 13.84 4.01 -2.68
N ARG A 88 13.68 5.21 -2.12
CA ARG A 88 14.59 5.81 -1.13
C ARG A 88 14.42 5.21 0.28
N LEU A 89 13.38 4.41 0.49
CA LEU A 89 13.04 3.82 1.78
C LEU A 89 13.82 2.55 2.08
N ASP A 90 13.86 1.61 1.15
CA ASP A 90 14.57 0.33 1.28
C ASP A 90 15.07 -0.22 -0.05
N GLY A 91 15.21 0.64 -1.07
CA GLY A 91 15.67 0.26 -2.40
C GLY A 91 14.63 -0.40 -3.29
N ILE A 92 13.47 -0.79 -2.77
CA ILE A 92 12.37 -1.39 -3.54
C ILE A 92 11.27 -0.34 -3.72
N PRO A 93 10.60 -0.26 -4.89
CA PRO A 93 9.53 0.71 -5.09
C PRO A 93 8.40 0.51 -4.08
N GLN A 94 8.12 1.57 -3.31
CA GLN A 94 7.03 1.63 -2.35
C GLN A 94 6.17 2.87 -2.56
N ARG A 95 4.86 2.72 -2.41
CA ARG A 95 3.90 3.82 -2.49
C ARG A 95 3.45 4.30 -1.12
N MET A 96 3.61 5.60 -0.92
CA MET A 96 3.42 6.29 0.35
C MET A 96 2.62 7.57 0.16
N VAL A 97 1.94 8.01 1.22
CA VAL A 97 1.45 9.38 1.35
C VAL A 97 2.66 10.31 1.55
N ARG A 98 2.62 11.48 0.92
CA ARG A 98 3.58 12.56 1.13
C ARG A 98 3.43 13.09 2.55
N THR A 99 4.49 12.98 3.33
CA THR A 99 4.62 13.53 4.68
C THR A 99 5.87 14.41 4.78
N PRO A 100 6.01 15.25 5.82
CA PRO A 100 7.24 16.01 6.05
C PRO A 100 8.50 15.12 6.15
N LEU A 101 8.38 13.89 6.66
CA LEU A 101 9.48 12.92 6.62
C LEU A 101 9.77 12.47 5.19
N MET A 102 8.76 12.13 4.40
CA MET A 102 8.93 11.73 3.00
C MET A 102 9.63 12.81 2.18
N ASP A 103 9.22 14.08 2.31
CA ASP A 103 9.87 15.19 1.61
C ASP A 103 11.34 15.36 2.02
N ARG A 104 11.67 15.09 3.28
CA ARG A 104 13.07 15.08 3.75
C ARG A 104 13.84 13.91 3.16
N ILE A 105 13.25 12.72 3.07
CA ILE A 105 13.89 11.52 2.50
C ILE A 105 14.15 11.72 1.00
N GLU A 106 13.20 12.25 0.25
CA GLU A 106 13.37 12.50 -1.19
C GLU A 106 14.47 13.52 -1.49
N ARG A 107 14.55 14.59 -0.68
CA ARG A 107 15.60 15.61 -0.77
C ARG A 107 16.95 15.20 -0.16
N SER A 108 17.01 14.07 0.55
CA SER A 108 18.24 13.60 1.18
C SER A 108 19.27 13.16 0.15
N GLY A 109 20.48 13.72 0.22
CA GLY A 109 21.65 13.24 -0.51
C GLY A 109 22.29 12.01 0.15
N PRO A 110 23.33 11.44 -0.48
CA PRO A 110 24.02 10.24 0.01
C PRO A 110 24.52 10.35 1.46
N VAL A 111 25.02 11.53 1.86
CA VAL A 111 25.56 11.78 3.21
C VAL A 111 24.46 11.74 4.28
N SER A 112 23.32 12.37 4.05
CA SER A 112 22.17 12.33 4.97
C SER A 112 21.60 10.93 5.15
N MET A 113 21.68 10.07 4.12
CA MET A 113 21.27 8.68 4.22
C MET A 113 22.19 7.85 5.12
N TRP A 114 23.51 8.12 5.11
CA TRP A 114 24.46 7.50 6.03
C TRP A 114 24.21 7.90 7.50
N LEU A 115 23.89 9.17 7.75
CA LEU A 115 23.54 9.64 9.10
C LEU A 115 22.28 8.94 9.62
N ARG A 116 21.25 8.81 8.77
CA ARG A 116 20.03 8.07 9.12
C ARG A 116 20.30 6.59 9.38
N ALA A 117 21.18 5.96 8.59
CA ALA A 117 21.62 4.58 8.81
C ALA A 117 22.32 4.39 10.18
N LEU A 118 23.06 5.40 10.64
CA LEU A 118 23.65 5.40 11.99
C LEU A 118 22.58 5.56 13.08
N GLU A 119 21.67 6.52 12.92
CA GLU A 119 20.54 6.73 13.85
C GLU A 119 19.67 5.47 13.97
N ALA A 120 19.41 4.82 12.84
CA ALA A 120 18.72 3.54 12.74
C ALA A 120 19.39 2.43 13.55
N GLY A 121 20.70 2.25 13.36
CA GLY A 121 21.48 1.24 14.09
C GLY A 121 21.44 1.50 15.60
N LEU A 122 21.51 2.77 16.01
CA LEU A 122 21.39 3.18 17.42
C LEU A 122 19.98 2.90 17.97
N ALA A 123 18.93 3.19 17.21
CA ALA A 123 17.55 2.91 17.60
C ALA A 123 17.29 1.40 17.72
N MET A 124 17.77 0.61 16.77
CA MET A 124 17.67 -0.86 16.79
C MET A 124 18.41 -1.45 17.99
N LYS A 125 19.61 -0.94 18.30
CA LYS A 125 20.36 -1.32 19.50
C LYS A 125 19.56 -1.03 20.78
N ARG A 126 18.94 0.14 20.88
CA ARG A 126 18.11 0.52 22.04
C ARG A 126 16.87 -0.36 22.19
N GLN A 127 16.23 -0.75 21.09
CA GLN A 127 15.02 -1.58 21.12
C GLN A 127 15.30 -3.07 21.35
N THR A 128 16.41 -3.59 20.81
CA THR A 128 16.73 -5.03 20.86
C THR A 128 17.69 -5.41 21.99
N GLY A 129 18.37 -4.43 22.60
CA GLY A 129 19.45 -4.68 23.57
C GLY A 129 20.71 -5.30 22.96
N ALA A 130 20.80 -5.40 21.62
CA ALA A 130 21.91 -6.06 20.94
C ALA A 130 23.26 -5.39 21.24
N SER A 131 24.32 -6.18 21.37
CA SER A 131 25.68 -5.65 21.48
C SER A 131 26.18 -5.18 20.12
N TRP A 132 27.19 -4.31 20.11
CA TRP A 132 27.87 -3.92 18.86
C TRP A 132 28.47 -5.13 18.13
N GLY A 133 28.87 -6.17 18.86
CA GLY A 133 29.37 -7.42 18.29
C GLY A 133 28.28 -8.21 17.58
N ASP A 134 27.04 -8.19 18.08
CA ASP A 134 25.90 -8.88 17.45
C ASP A 134 25.47 -8.16 16.18
N LEU A 135 25.42 -6.82 16.21
CA LEU A 135 25.14 -6.01 15.02
C LEU A 135 26.17 -6.24 13.90
N LEU A 136 27.46 -6.32 14.25
CA LEU A 136 28.52 -6.62 13.28
C LEU A 136 28.44 -8.05 12.74
N ARG A 137 28.04 -9.02 13.58
CA ARG A 137 27.85 -10.43 13.17
C ARG A 137 26.65 -10.57 12.24
N SER A 138 25.54 -9.91 12.56
CA SER A 138 24.34 -9.84 11.72
C SER A 138 24.63 -9.14 10.39
N ALA A 139 25.35 -8.02 10.41
CA ALA A 139 25.76 -7.33 9.19
C ALA A 139 26.62 -8.22 8.29
N ARG A 140 27.61 -8.94 8.85
CA ARG A 140 28.44 -9.90 8.10
C ARG A 140 27.63 -11.09 7.57
N GLY A 141 26.73 -11.64 8.37
CA GLY A 141 25.87 -12.78 8.00
C GLY A 141 24.90 -12.43 6.85
N MET A 142 24.37 -11.21 6.85
CA MET A 142 23.52 -10.72 5.76
C MET A 142 24.32 -10.52 4.45
N THR A 143 25.56 -10.02 4.54
CA THR A 143 26.41 -9.85 3.34
C THR A 143 26.97 -11.15 2.76
N ALA A 144 27.02 -12.23 3.54
CA ALA A 144 27.64 -13.50 3.13
C ALA A 144 26.75 -14.39 2.24
N HIS A 145 25.43 -14.16 2.19
CA HIS A 145 24.49 -14.94 1.37
C HIS A 145 24.05 -14.25 0.06
N GLY A 146 24.71 -13.16 -0.35
CA GLY A 146 24.34 -12.41 -1.57
C GLY A 146 23.01 -11.65 -1.46
N SER A 147 22.43 -11.57 -0.26
CA SER A 147 21.16 -10.91 0.03
C SER A 147 21.39 -9.45 0.41
N MET A 148 21.03 -8.54 -0.51
CA MET A 148 20.85 -7.10 -0.30
C MET A 148 22.12 -6.30 0.11
N PRO A 149 22.53 -5.24 -0.64
CA PRO A 149 23.64 -4.37 -0.24
C PRO A 149 23.46 -3.81 1.19
N LEU A 150 24.54 -3.70 1.97
CA LEU A 150 24.49 -3.26 3.38
C LEU A 150 23.68 -1.96 3.60
N LYS A 151 23.79 -1.00 2.67
CA LYS A 151 23.00 0.24 2.69
C LYS A 151 21.49 -0.03 2.67
N GLN A 152 21.05 -1.00 1.86
CA GLN A 152 19.66 -1.35 1.66
C GLN A 152 19.14 -2.16 2.84
N ALA A 153 19.96 -3.04 3.40
CA ALA A 153 19.69 -3.75 4.64
C ALA A 153 19.43 -2.81 5.83
N ILE A 154 20.30 -1.80 6.02
CA ILE A 154 20.13 -0.84 7.11
C ILE A 154 18.88 0.02 6.90
N MET A 155 18.64 0.47 5.67
CA MET A 155 17.43 1.20 5.30
C MET A 155 16.16 0.39 5.59
N ALA A 156 16.10 -0.86 5.14
CA ALA A 156 14.99 -1.77 5.39
C ALA A 156 14.71 -1.98 6.89
N ALA A 157 15.77 -2.08 7.72
CA ALA A 157 15.64 -2.26 9.16
C ALA A 157 14.94 -1.09 9.86
N THR A 158 14.94 0.12 9.28
CA THR A 158 14.22 1.28 9.84
C THR A 158 12.74 1.30 9.53
N MET A 159 12.30 0.64 8.47
CA MET A 159 10.94 0.75 7.97
C MET A 159 9.88 0.38 9.02
N PRO A 160 10.01 -0.72 9.79
CA PRO A 160 9.04 -1.03 10.84
C PRO A 160 8.90 0.08 11.88
N VAL A 161 9.99 0.77 12.22
CA VAL A 161 9.97 1.88 13.19
C VAL A 161 9.26 3.10 12.61
N LEU A 162 9.55 3.46 11.35
CA LEU A 162 8.90 4.60 10.70
C LEU A 162 7.41 4.36 10.43
N ILE A 163 7.03 3.14 10.07
CA ILE A 163 5.63 2.74 9.91
C ILE A 163 4.93 2.79 11.26
N ARG A 164 5.54 2.25 12.32
CA ARG A 164 4.98 2.29 13.68
C ARG A 164 4.70 3.71 14.14
N LYS A 165 5.64 4.64 13.94
CA LYS A 165 5.45 6.05 14.31
C LYS A 165 4.16 6.63 13.75
N ALA A 166 3.90 6.46 12.46
CA ALA A 166 2.67 6.98 11.85
C ALA A 166 1.44 6.14 12.20
N VAL A 167 1.51 4.81 12.05
CA VAL A 167 0.33 3.93 12.04
C VAL A 167 -0.10 3.49 13.44
N VAL A 168 0.81 3.49 14.42
CA VAL A 168 0.55 3.09 15.81
C VAL A 168 0.61 4.30 16.74
N ASP A 169 1.67 5.10 16.63
CA ASP A 169 1.91 6.18 17.60
C ASP A 169 1.22 7.51 17.19
N GLY A 170 0.69 7.61 15.96
CA GLY A 170 -0.01 8.80 15.46
C GLY A 170 0.91 9.95 15.01
N ASP A 171 2.22 9.72 14.98
CA ASP A 171 3.25 10.68 14.57
C ASP A 171 3.45 10.68 13.05
N VAL A 172 2.55 11.41 12.36
CA VAL A 172 2.54 11.52 10.89
C VAL A 172 3.72 12.31 10.33
N ASP A 173 4.33 13.20 11.12
CA ASP A 173 5.41 14.08 10.68
C ASP A 173 6.77 13.39 10.66
N HIS A 174 6.94 12.36 11.50
CA HIS A 174 8.18 11.58 11.62
C HIS A 174 8.01 10.10 11.27
N GLY A 175 6.86 9.72 10.70
CA GLY A 175 6.60 8.38 10.20
C GLY A 175 6.33 8.33 8.70
N VAL A 176 6.14 7.11 8.20
CA VAL A 176 5.77 6.83 6.80
C VAL A 176 4.44 6.09 6.74
N MET A 177 3.65 6.39 5.72
CA MET A 177 2.25 5.96 5.61
C MET A 177 2.01 5.30 4.25
N ALA A 178 1.96 3.98 4.23
CA ALA A 178 1.71 3.23 2.99
C ALA A 178 0.28 3.43 2.50
N THR A 179 0.13 3.74 1.21
CA THR A 179 -1.20 3.90 0.61
C THR A 179 -1.21 3.50 -0.86
N GLY A 180 -2.32 2.91 -1.33
CA GLY A 180 -2.59 2.84 -2.75
C GLY A 180 -3.04 4.20 -3.29
N VAL A 181 -3.01 4.37 -4.61
CA VAL A 181 -3.44 5.60 -5.30
C VAL A 181 -4.88 5.99 -4.90
N VAL A 182 -5.72 4.99 -4.59
CA VAL A 182 -7.10 5.20 -4.10
C VAL A 182 -7.20 6.00 -2.80
N GLY A 183 -6.12 6.16 -2.04
CA GLY A 183 -6.13 7.01 -0.84
C GLY A 183 -6.58 8.43 -1.16
N GLY A 184 -6.18 8.95 -2.33
CA GLY A 184 -6.45 10.33 -2.76
C GLY A 184 -7.89 10.62 -3.17
N ARG A 185 -8.79 9.63 -3.06
CA ARG A 185 -10.22 9.74 -3.36
C ARG A 185 -11.12 9.28 -2.21
N ILE A 186 -10.54 8.96 -1.05
CA ILE A 186 -11.30 8.52 0.12
C ILE A 186 -11.47 9.70 1.07
N ASP A 187 -12.72 10.03 1.39
CA ASP A 187 -13.12 11.21 2.16
C ASP A 187 -14.00 10.87 3.40
N GLU A 188 -14.23 9.58 3.66
CA GLU A 188 -15.12 9.10 4.72
C GLU A 188 -14.51 7.96 5.54
N ILE A 189 -15.02 7.74 6.76
CA ILE A 189 -14.64 6.65 7.67
C ILE A 189 -15.91 5.88 8.11
N PRO A 190 -16.47 4.99 7.27
CA PRO A 190 -17.61 4.15 7.62
C PRO A 190 -17.23 3.01 8.58
N SER A 191 -18.19 2.25 9.10
CA SER A 191 -17.87 0.90 9.62
C SER A 191 -17.47 -0.04 8.49
N CYS A 192 -16.75 -1.10 8.85
CA CYS A 192 -16.46 -2.21 7.94
C CYS A 192 -17.73 -2.81 7.34
N GLN A 193 -18.80 -2.95 8.14
CA GLN A 193 -20.08 -3.48 7.68
C GLN A 193 -20.72 -2.57 6.61
N GLU A 194 -20.87 -1.27 6.92
CA GLU A 194 -21.43 -0.28 5.99
C GLU A 194 -20.62 -0.22 4.68
N LEU A 195 -19.29 -0.30 4.78
CA LEU A 195 -18.40 -0.32 3.64
C LEU A 195 -18.64 -1.54 2.75
N VAL A 196 -18.65 -2.74 3.34
CA VAL A 196 -18.84 -3.99 2.58
C VAL A 196 -20.22 -4.05 1.93
N ASP A 197 -21.27 -3.72 2.69
CA ASP A 197 -22.65 -3.73 2.18
C ASP A 197 -22.80 -2.78 0.98
N ARG A 198 -22.24 -1.57 1.09
CA ARG A 198 -22.27 -0.58 0.01
C ARG A 198 -21.52 -1.06 -1.22
N ILE A 199 -20.33 -1.64 -1.04
CA ILE A 199 -19.52 -2.18 -2.15
C ILE A 199 -20.29 -3.28 -2.88
N VAL A 200 -20.90 -4.21 -2.15
CA VAL A 200 -21.67 -5.31 -2.74
C VAL A 200 -22.92 -4.79 -3.45
N ALA A 201 -23.65 -3.86 -2.84
CA ALA A 201 -24.85 -3.26 -3.43
C ALA A 201 -24.52 -2.50 -4.72
N GLU A 202 -23.52 -1.62 -4.69
CA GLU A 202 -23.07 -0.85 -5.86
C GLU A 202 -22.54 -1.77 -6.96
N ALA A 203 -21.80 -2.83 -6.63
CA ALA A 203 -21.32 -3.80 -7.62
C ALA A 203 -22.48 -4.52 -8.33
N ARG A 204 -23.50 -4.96 -7.56
CA ARG A 204 -24.71 -5.58 -8.12
C ARG A 204 -25.45 -4.62 -9.05
N GLU A 205 -25.59 -3.35 -8.64
CA GLU A 205 -26.22 -2.31 -9.46
C GLU A 205 -25.47 -2.12 -10.78
N ARG A 206 -24.14 -2.00 -10.74
CA ARG A 206 -23.31 -1.82 -11.95
C ARG A 206 -23.39 -3.02 -12.89
N LEU A 207 -23.33 -4.24 -12.37
CA LEU A 207 -23.44 -5.47 -13.17
C LEU A 207 -24.84 -5.63 -13.78
N THR A 208 -25.89 -5.24 -13.05
CA THR A 208 -27.27 -5.25 -13.56
C THR A 208 -27.44 -4.25 -14.69
N ALA A 209 -26.95 -3.01 -14.50
CA ALA A 209 -26.98 -1.98 -15.53
C ALA A 209 -26.24 -2.41 -16.80
N LEU A 210 -25.06 -3.04 -16.67
CA LEU A 210 -24.29 -3.56 -17.80
C LEU A 210 -25.01 -4.71 -18.51
N SER A 211 -25.59 -5.65 -17.77
CA SER A 211 -26.33 -6.76 -18.37
C SER A 211 -27.58 -6.27 -19.12
N GLY A 212 -28.24 -5.24 -18.60
CA GLY A 212 -29.41 -4.64 -19.23
C GLY A 212 -29.12 -3.94 -20.57
N THR A 213 -27.93 -3.35 -20.74
CA THR A 213 -27.52 -2.72 -22.00
C THR A 213 -27.08 -3.73 -23.06
N LEU A 214 -26.57 -4.89 -22.65
CA LEU A 214 -26.12 -5.96 -23.53
C LEU A 214 -27.26 -6.92 -23.94
N ALA A 215 -28.44 -6.79 -23.33
CA ALA A 215 -29.60 -7.58 -23.72
C ALA A 215 -29.94 -7.30 -25.20
N PRO A 216 -30.04 -8.34 -26.06
CA PRO A 216 -30.38 -8.13 -27.46
C PRO A 216 -31.74 -7.43 -27.54
N ALA A 217 -31.85 -6.40 -28.39
CA ALA A 217 -33.12 -5.76 -28.68
C ALA A 217 -34.12 -6.84 -29.09
N THR A 218 -35.15 -7.05 -28.28
CA THR A 218 -36.25 -7.96 -28.60
C THR A 218 -36.82 -7.48 -29.93
N ARG A 219 -36.54 -8.20 -31.02
CA ARG A 219 -37.23 -7.98 -32.29
C ARG A 219 -38.70 -8.31 -32.01
N ALA A 220 -39.53 -7.28 -31.91
CA ALA A 220 -40.98 -7.46 -31.96
C ALA A 220 -41.29 -8.14 -33.30
N ALA A 221 -41.92 -9.32 -33.21
CA ALA A 221 -42.43 -10.06 -34.35
C ALA A 221 -43.67 -9.37 -34.94
#